data_AF-X1H3I4-F1
#
_entry.id   AF-X1H3I4-F1
#
_cell.length_a   1.000
_cell.length_b   1.000
_cell.length_c   1.000
_cell.angle_alpha   90.00
_cell.angle_beta   90.00
_cell.angle_gamma   90.00
#
_symmetry.space_group_name_H-M   'P 1'
#
loop_
_entity.id
_entity.type
_entity.pdbx_description
1 polymer ?
#
loop_
_entity_poly.entity_id
_entity_poly.type
_entity_poly.pdbx_seq_one_letter_code
_entity_poly.pdbx_strand_id
1 'polypeptide(L)'
;DICRQIKDLTGQETFTIVFDRGGFSSKLFYTLDKSEKITFITYLRGHKEYVASSAFNRYTIEYRRRKEQAELAELGYIGMSPQHYRLVVRKKGEKQTFILTNDFERSIVRIATLMFNRWSQENFIKYMVREYHLDSLLSYLAEESCEVIMVTNPAIAENRRIKKELEKELQQLEHFLAEKFTVSR
;
A
#
# COMPACT_ATOMS: atom_id res chain seq x y z
N ASP A 1 7.33 -11.35 10.98
CA ASP A 1 6.23 -11.52 10.01
C ASP A 1 4.94 -11.09 10.68
N ILE A 2 4.24 -10.11 10.12
CA ILE A 2 3.05 -9.50 10.74
C ILE A 2 1.91 -10.50 10.89
N CYS A 3 1.77 -11.46 9.96
CA CYS A 3 0.75 -12.49 10.04
C CYS A 3 0.97 -13.40 11.25
N ARG A 4 2.23 -13.77 11.51
CA ARG A 4 2.59 -14.57 12.70
C ARG A 4 2.27 -13.80 13.99
N GLN A 5 2.66 -12.54 14.08
CA GLN A 5 2.38 -11.72 15.27
C GLN A 5 0.88 -11.58 15.54
N ILE A 6 0.06 -11.39 14.51
CA ILE A 6 -1.40 -11.33 14.66
C ILE A 6 -1.94 -12.68 15.18
N LYS A 7 -1.46 -13.80 14.64
CA LYS A 7 -1.86 -15.14 15.10
C LYS A 7 -1.50 -15.37 16.56
N ASP A 8 -0.27 -15.03 16.95
CA ASP A 8 0.22 -15.21 18.31
C ASP A 8 -0.58 -14.35 19.32
N LEU A 9 -0.96 -13.12 18.93
CA LEU A 9 -1.73 -12.21 19.78
C LEU A 9 -3.21 -12.56 19.89
N THR A 10 -3.82 -13.07 18.82
CA THR A 10 -5.28 -13.25 18.75
C THR A 10 -5.72 -14.71 18.87
N GLY A 11 -4.81 -15.66 18.67
CA GLY A 11 -5.12 -17.09 18.49
C GLY A 11 -5.91 -17.40 17.22
N GLN A 12 -6.12 -16.42 16.32
CA GLN A 12 -6.94 -16.61 15.12
C GLN A 12 -6.11 -17.08 13.93
N GLU A 13 -6.48 -18.22 13.37
CA GLU A 13 -5.88 -18.73 12.14
C GLU A 13 -6.41 -18.04 10.87
N THR A 14 -7.64 -17.52 10.93
CA THR A 14 -8.33 -16.90 9.80
C THR A 14 -8.72 -15.47 10.15
N PHE A 15 -8.24 -14.51 9.37
CA PHE A 15 -8.54 -13.09 9.59
C PHE A 15 -8.46 -12.27 8.30
N THR A 16 -8.99 -11.05 8.37
CA THR A 16 -8.95 -10.09 7.27
C THR A 16 -8.09 -8.90 7.65
N ILE A 17 -7.06 -8.61 6.87
CA ILE A 17 -6.21 -7.43 7.02
C ILE A 17 -6.74 -6.32 6.11
N VAL A 18 -7.08 -5.17 6.70
CA VAL A 18 -7.57 -4.01 5.95
C VAL A 18 -6.56 -2.87 6.10
N PHE A 19 -6.00 -2.38 5.00
CA PHE A 19 -4.94 -1.36 5.04
C PHE A 19 -5.01 -0.36 3.89
N ASP A 20 -4.42 0.82 4.09
CA ASP A 20 -4.44 1.92 3.11
C ASP A 20 -3.41 1.72 1.98
N ARG A 21 -3.40 2.62 1.00
CA ARG A 21 -2.49 2.70 -0.15
C ARG A 21 -1.01 2.68 0.23
N GLY A 22 -0.65 3.09 1.44
CA GLY A 22 0.72 3.02 1.94
C GLY A 22 1.27 1.59 2.00
N GLY A 23 0.40 0.60 2.22
CA GLY A 23 0.75 -0.83 2.21
C GLY A 23 0.76 -1.45 0.81
N PHE A 24 0.64 -0.67 -0.26
CA PHE A 24 0.54 -1.20 -1.62
C PHE A 24 1.86 -1.83 -2.09
N SER A 25 1.94 -3.16 -2.08
CA SER A 25 3.13 -3.93 -2.45
C SER A 25 2.75 -5.30 -2.99
N SER A 26 3.12 -5.59 -4.24
CA SER A 26 2.87 -6.91 -4.86
C SER A 26 3.48 -8.05 -4.05
N LYS A 27 4.66 -7.84 -3.43
CA LYS A 27 5.31 -8.82 -2.56
C LYS A 27 4.49 -9.09 -1.30
N LEU A 28 3.91 -8.05 -0.70
CA LEU A 28 3.02 -8.21 0.45
C LEU A 28 1.78 -9.00 0.04
N PHE A 29 1.12 -8.62 -1.05
CA PHE A 29 -0.09 -9.29 -1.54
C PHE A 29 0.16 -10.78 -1.76
N TYR A 30 1.25 -11.13 -2.44
CA TYR A 30 1.65 -12.52 -2.63
C TYR A 30 1.87 -13.27 -1.31
N THR A 31 2.50 -12.62 -0.33
CA THR A 31 2.77 -13.22 0.98
C THR A 31 1.47 -13.48 1.76
N LEU A 32 0.52 -12.54 1.71
CA LEU A 32 -0.80 -12.70 2.34
C LEU A 32 -1.61 -13.78 1.63
N ASP A 33 -1.62 -13.77 0.30
CA ASP A 33 -2.40 -14.69 -0.52
C ASP A 33 -1.93 -16.15 -0.42
N LYS A 34 -0.62 -16.38 -0.24
CA LYS A 34 -0.09 -17.72 0.07
C LYS A 34 -0.68 -18.33 1.33
N SER A 35 -1.17 -17.52 2.26
CA SER A 35 -1.86 -18.01 3.42
C SER A 35 -3.34 -18.14 3.07
N GLU A 36 -3.80 -19.34 2.73
CA GLU A 36 -5.20 -19.61 2.33
C GLU A 36 -6.25 -19.13 3.36
N LYS A 37 -5.82 -18.84 4.59
CA LYS A 37 -6.67 -18.37 5.68
C LYS A 37 -6.66 -16.84 5.87
N ILE A 38 -5.89 -16.10 5.08
CA ILE A 38 -5.74 -14.65 5.23
C ILE A 38 -6.32 -13.94 4.03
N THR A 39 -7.31 -13.09 4.32
CA THR A 39 -7.87 -12.17 3.32
C THR A 39 -7.28 -10.78 3.52
N PHE A 40 -7.05 -10.06 2.44
CA PHE A 40 -6.64 -8.66 2.50
C PHE A 40 -7.58 -7.77 1.70
N ILE A 41 -7.77 -6.54 2.17
CA ILE A 41 -8.52 -5.52 1.46
C ILE A 41 -7.72 -4.22 1.52
N THR A 42 -7.42 -3.65 0.36
CA THR A 42 -6.66 -2.40 0.25
C THR A 42 -7.15 -1.55 -0.91
N TYR A 43 -6.66 -0.32 -1.01
CA TYR A 43 -6.93 0.51 -2.18
C TYR A 43 -5.91 0.22 -3.29
N LEU A 44 -6.41 0.10 -4.52
CA LEU A 44 -5.55 0.03 -5.69
C LEU A 44 -4.82 1.37 -5.89
N ARG A 45 -3.50 1.31 -6.09
CA ARG A 45 -2.66 2.47 -6.37
C ARG A 45 -2.41 2.59 -7.87
N GLY A 46 -2.53 3.81 -8.40
CA GLY A 46 -2.10 4.13 -9.77
C GLY A 46 -3.11 3.83 -10.89
N HIS A 47 -4.29 3.31 -10.58
CA HIS A 47 -5.36 3.15 -11.57
C HIS A 47 -5.97 4.50 -11.92
N LYS A 48 -5.98 4.84 -13.22
CA LYS A 48 -6.42 6.16 -13.72
C LYS A 48 -7.68 6.09 -14.58
N GLU A 49 -8.05 4.92 -15.06
CA GLU A 49 -9.23 4.78 -15.91
C GLU A 49 -10.50 4.89 -15.06
N TYR A 50 -11.44 5.70 -15.55
CA TYR A 50 -12.74 5.87 -14.93
C TYR A 50 -13.70 4.78 -15.39
N VAL A 51 -14.44 4.24 -14.44
CA VAL A 51 -15.55 3.33 -14.72
C VAL A 51 -16.78 4.13 -15.12
N ALA A 52 -17.50 3.68 -16.15
CA ALA A 52 -18.75 4.31 -16.57
C ALA A 52 -19.79 4.27 -15.45
N SER A 53 -20.58 5.34 -15.31
CA SER A 53 -21.63 5.43 -14.28
C SER A 53 -22.67 4.30 -14.36
N SER A 54 -22.88 3.73 -15.55
CA SER A 54 -23.80 2.60 -15.79
C SER A 54 -23.35 1.29 -15.13
N ALA A 55 -22.07 1.15 -14.78
CA ALA A 55 -21.57 -0.05 -14.09
C ALA A 55 -21.87 -0.04 -12.58
N PHE A 56 -22.31 1.09 -12.03
CA PHE A 56 -22.54 1.25 -10.60
C PHE A 56 -23.98 0.95 -10.22
N ASN A 57 -24.13 0.23 -9.11
CA ASN A 57 -25.40 0.03 -8.43
C ASN A 57 -25.36 0.70 -7.05
N ARG A 58 -26.53 1.16 -6.59
CA ARG A 58 -26.67 1.77 -5.25
C ARG A 58 -26.86 0.70 -4.20
N TYR A 59 -26.04 0.75 -3.17
CA TYR A 59 -26.10 -0.13 -2.01
C TYR A 59 -26.15 0.68 -0.73
N THR A 60 -26.84 0.14 0.26
CA THR A 60 -26.76 0.67 1.62
C THR A 60 -25.64 -0.04 2.35
N ILE A 61 -24.65 0.73 2.82
CA ILE A 61 -23.58 0.24 3.69
C ILE A 61 -23.82 0.72 5.12
N GLU A 62 -23.44 -0.09 6.09
CA GLU A 62 -23.51 0.29 7.50
C GLU A 62 -22.11 0.60 8.05
N TYR A 63 -21.93 1.82 8.55
CA TYR A 63 -20.67 2.31 9.09
C TYR A 63 -20.94 3.07 10.39
N ARG A 64 -20.29 2.66 11.50
CA ARG A 64 -20.48 3.27 12.84
C ARG A 64 -21.96 3.40 13.26
N ARG A 65 -22.77 2.37 13.02
CA ARG A 65 -24.23 2.36 13.26
C ARG A 65 -25.01 3.39 12.44
N ARG A 66 -24.40 3.97 11.39
CA ARG A 66 -25.06 4.83 10.41
C ARG A 66 -25.19 4.08 9.09
N LYS A 67 -26.31 4.28 8.41
CA LYS A 67 -26.52 3.79 7.06
C LYS A 67 -26.11 4.89 6.08
N GLU A 68 -25.17 4.61 5.18
CA GLU A 68 -24.76 5.50 4.09
C GLU A 68 -25.09 4.83 2.76
N GLN A 69 -25.59 5.59 1.79
CA GLN A 69 -25.74 5.10 0.42
C GLN A 69 -24.38 5.15 -0.28
N ALA A 70 -23.99 4.06 -0.92
CA ALA A 70 -22.75 3.96 -1.69
C ALA A 70 -23.05 3.41 -3.08
N GLU A 71 -22.45 4.02 -4.10
CA GLU A 71 -22.44 3.47 -5.46
C GLU A 71 -21.24 2.53 -5.58
N LEU A 72 -21.50 1.25 -5.85
CA LEU A 72 -20.48 0.20 -5.97
C LEU A 72 -20.59 -0.52 -7.32
N ALA A 73 -19.44 -0.88 -7.88
CA ALA A 73 -19.29 -1.69 -9.07
C ALA A 73 -18.25 -2.78 -8.83
N GLU A 74 -18.41 -3.93 -9.49
CA GLU A 74 -17.39 -4.98 -9.54
C GLU A 74 -16.83 -5.03 -10.96
N LEU A 75 -15.50 -4.93 -11.10
CA LEU A 75 -14.83 -4.89 -12.42
C LEU A 75 -14.24 -6.24 -12.83
N GLY A 76 -14.36 -7.26 -11.98
CA GLY A 76 -13.69 -8.55 -12.16
C GLY A 76 -12.32 -8.56 -11.51
N TYR A 77 -11.30 -8.99 -12.26
CA TYR A 77 -10.00 -9.36 -11.70
C TYR A 77 -8.84 -8.62 -12.39
N ILE A 78 -7.84 -8.22 -11.60
CA ILE A 78 -6.58 -7.68 -12.11
C ILE A 78 -5.44 -8.67 -11.85
N GLY A 79 -4.67 -8.94 -12.90
CA GLY A 79 -3.47 -9.76 -12.82
C GLY A 79 -2.32 -8.99 -12.14
N MET A 80 -1.76 -9.58 -11.09
CA MET A 80 -0.55 -9.14 -10.42
C MET A 80 0.33 -10.38 -10.23
N SER A 81 1.11 -10.70 -11.27
CA SER A 81 1.86 -11.95 -11.37
C SER A 81 2.55 -12.35 -10.05
N PRO A 82 2.36 -13.59 -9.56
CA PRO A 82 1.63 -14.72 -10.17
C PRO A 82 0.11 -14.81 -9.90
N GLN A 83 -0.53 -13.82 -9.25
CA GLN A 83 -1.92 -13.91 -8.77
C GLN A 83 -2.89 -13.03 -9.56
N HIS A 84 -4.18 -13.25 -9.33
CA HIS A 84 -5.26 -12.35 -9.71
C HIS A 84 -5.98 -11.88 -8.46
N TYR A 85 -6.38 -10.61 -8.44
CA TYR A 85 -7.11 -10.02 -7.33
C TYR A 85 -8.39 -9.38 -7.81
N ARG A 86 -9.42 -9.46 -6.98
CA ARG A 86 -10.73 -8.87 -7.24
C ARG A 86 -10.68 -7.36 -7.13
N LEU A 87 -11.40 -6.69 -8.04
CA LEU A 87 -11.56 -5.25 -8.07
C LEU A 87 -13.00 -4.83 -7.79
N VAL A 88 -13.16 -4.08 -6.71
CA VAL A 88 -14.40 -3.41 -6.35
C VAL A 88 -14.17 -1.91 -6.44
N VAL A 89 -15.07 -1.18 -7.07
CA VAL A 89 -14.97 0.28 -7.21
C VAL A 89 -16.11 0.93 -6.47
N ARG A 90 -15.77 1.91 -5.66
CA ARG A 90 -16.73 2.81 -5.03
C ARG A 90 -16.72 4.15 -5.73
N LYS A 91 -17.89 4.68 -6.02
CA LYS A 91 -18.08 6.05 -6.48
C LYS A 91 -18.70 6.91 -5.36
N LYS A 92 -18.16 8.12 -5.16
CA LYS A 92 -18.71 9.16 -4.27
C LYS A 92 -18.64 10.51 -4.98
N GLY A 93 -19.77 10.97 -5.52
CA GLY A 93 -19.80 12.08 -6.46
C GLY A 93 -18.99 11.71 -7.71
N GLU A 94 -18.00 12.52 -8.07
CA GLU A 94 -17.11 12.25 -9.21
C GLU A 94 -15.91 11.37 -8.82
N LYS A 95 -15.62 11.21 -7.52
CA LYS A 95 -14.44 10.47 -7.07
C LYS A 95 -14.70 8.97 -7.12
N GLN A 96 -13.84 8.24 -7.83
CA GLN A 96 -13.81 6.78 -7.84
C GLN A 96 -12.64 6.25 -7.02
N THR A 97 -12.91 5.25 -6.19
CA THR A 97 -11.91 4.61 -5.35
C THR A 97 -11.93 3.11 -5.60
N PHE A 98 -10.81 2.62 -6.10
CA PHE A 98 -10.61 1.22 -6.45
C PHE A 98 -10.10 0.46 -5.22
N ILE A 99 -10.75 -0.65 -4.94
CA ILE A 99 -10.47 -1.56 -3.83
C ILE A 99 -9.97 -2.87 -4.45
N LEU A 100 -8.82 -3.32 -3.99
CA LEU A 100 -8.13 -4.54 -4.36
C LEU A 100 -8.25 -5.56 -3.22
N THR A 101 -8.59 -6.81 -3.53
CA THR A 101 -8.72 -7.85 -2.52
C THR A 101 -8.52 -9.25 -3.09
N ASN A 102 -8.06 -10.19 -2.26
CA ASN A 102 -8.15 -11.64 -2.54
C ASN A 102 -9.42 -12.28 -1.95
N ASP A 103 -10.39 -11.47 -1.51
CA ASP A 103 -11.68 -11.95 -1.01
C ASP A 103 -12.69 -12.13 -2.16
N PHE A 104 -12.81 -13.36 -2.61
CA PHE A 104 -13.70 -13.77 -3.70
C PHE A 104 -15.11 -14.15 -3.23
N GLU A 105 -15.31 -14.32 -1.93
CA GLU A 105 -16.55 -14.87 -1.37
C GLU A 105 -17.50 -13.78 -0.87
N ARG A 106 -16.98 -12.74 -0.22
CA ARG A 106 -17.83 -11.73 0.40
C ARG A 106 -18.48 -10.83 -0.65
N SER A 107 -19.64 -10.28 -0.31
CA SER A 107 -20.29 -9.29 -1.18
C SER A 107 -19.46 -8.01 -1.29
N ILE A 108 -19.58 -7.31 -2.43
CA ILE A 108 -18.93 -6.00 -2.62
C ILE A 108 -19.36 -4.97 -1.56
N VAL A 109 -20.59 -5.11 -1.03
CA VAL A 109 -21.12 -4.30 0.08
C VAL A 109 -20.29 -4.54 1.34
N ARG A 110 -19.97 -5.80 1.67
CA ARG A 110 -19.15 -6.15 2.84
C ARG A 110 -17.70 -5.69 2.67
N ILE A 111 -17.12 -5.89 1.49
CA ILE A 111 -15.76 -5.43 1.16
C ILE A 111 -15.66 -3.90 1.32
N ALA A 112 -16.60 -3.15 0.74
CA ALA A 112 -16.67 -1.71 0.89
C ALA A 112 -16.84 -1.32 2.37
N THR A 113 -17.76 -1.97 3.09
CA THR A 113 -17.99 -1.68 4.51
C THR A 113 -16.72 -1.87 5.36
N LEU A 114 -15.96 -2.94 5.14
CA LEU A 114 -14.69 -3.17 5.83
C LEU A 114 -13.66 -2.08 5.53
N MET A 115 -13.52 -1.69 4.25
CA MET A 115 -12.61 -0.59 3.87
C MET A 115 -12.98 0.75 4.47
N PHE A 116 -14.27 1.06 4.64
CA PHE A 116 -14.70 2.29 5.30
C PHE A 116 -14.43 2.26 6.79
N ASN A 117 -14.70 1.11 7.43
CA ASN A 117 -14.42 0.91 8.85
C ASN A 117 -12.93 1.09 9.17
N ARG A 118 -12.02 0.91 8.21
CA ARG A 118 -10.59 1.26 8.34
C ARG A 118 -10.37 2.69 8.85
N TRP A 119 -11.13 3.68 8.36
CA TRP A 119 -10.95 5.09 8.78
C TRP A 119 -11.22 5.31 10.27
N SER A 120 -11.99 4.43 10.92
CA SER A 120 -12.18 4.48 12.37
C SER A 120 -10.87 4.27 13.14
N GLN A 121 -9.92 3.51 12.61
CA GLN A 121 -8.61 3.28 13.24
C GLN A 121 -7.80 4.56 13.34
N GLU A 122 -7.76 5.37 12.27
CA GLU A 122 -7.09 6.67 12.30
C GLU A 122 -7.73 7.63 13.29
N ASN A 123 -9.07 7.65 13.34
CA ASN A 123 -9.79 8.46 14.30
C ASN A 123 -9.50 8.02 15.74
N PHE A 124 -9.37 6.70 15.98
CA PHE A 124 -8.99 6.17 17.28
C PHE A 124 -7.59 6.62 17.68
N ILE A 125 -6.58 6.46 16.80
CA ILE A 125 -5.21 6.90 17.11
C ILE A 125 -5.17 8.41 17.35
N LYS A 126 -5.84 9.22 16.51
CA LYS A 126 -5.95 10.67 16.71
C LYS A 126 -6.61 11.04 18.03
N TYR A 127 -7.63 10.28 18.44
CA TYR A 127 -8.31 10.46 19.71
C TYR A 127 -7.40 10.08 20.89
N MET A 128 -6.69 8.96 20.82
CA MET A 128 -5.72 8.54 21.84
C MET A 128 -4.57 9.53 21.98
N VAL A 129 -4.06 10.05 20.87
CA VAL A 129 -3.08 11.14 20.87
C VAL A 129 -3.65 12.38 21.57
N ARG A 130 -4.85 12.82 21.18
CA ARG A 130 -5.44 14.05 21.72
C ARG A 130 -5.82 13.98 23.19
N GLU A 131 -6.54 12.93 23.59
CA GLU A 131 -7.14 12.83 24.93
C GLU A 131 -6.25 12.09 25.92
N TYR A 132 -5.47 11.12 25.44
CA TYR A 132 -4.63 10.27 26.27
C TYR A 132 -3.14 10.55 26.10
N HIS A 133 -2.78 11.57 25.30
CA HIS A 133 -1.38 11.99 25.11
C HIS A 133 -0.49 10.81 24.71
N LEU A 134 -1.00 9.93 23.85
CA LEU A 134 -0.29 8.72 23.42
C LEU A 134 1.08 9.02 22.78
N ASP A 135 1.24 10.21 22.21
CA ASP A 135 2.46 10.74 21.61
C ASP A 135 3.32 11.57 22.57
N SER A 136 2.90 11.72 23.83
CA SER A 136 3.68 12.42 24.84
C SER A 136 4.81 11.55 25.36
N LEU A 137 5.99 12.14 25.46
CA LEU A 137 7.14 11.53 26.12
C LEU A 137 6.83 11.44 27.62
N LEU A 138 6.61 10.21 28.11
CA LEU A 138 6.47 9.93 29.54
C LEU A 138 7.74 10.31 30.33
N SER A 139 8.89 10.39 29.66
CA SER A 139 10.11 10.95 30.23
C SER A 139 11.07 11.49 29.15
N TYR A 140 11.98 12.39 29.55
CA TYR A 140 13.13 12.81 28.76
C TYR A 140 14.32 11.83 28.84
N LEU A 141 14.16 10.72 29.56
CA LEU A 141 15.20 9.70 29.65
C LEU A 141 15.28 9.01 28.28
N ALA A 142 16.39 9.22 27.60
CA ALA A 142 16.79 8.36 26.51
C ALA A 142 17.21 7.03 27.12
N GLU A 143 16.44 5.96 26.90
CA GLU A 143 16.98 4.62 27.07
C GLU A 143 18.07 4.43 26.02
N GLU A 144 19.25 3.94 26.43
CA GLU A 144 20.26 3.49 25.47
C GLU A 144 19.62 2.40 24.62
N SER A 145 19.43 2.68 23.32
CA SER A 145 18.95 1.64 22.41
C SER A 145 20.02 0.55 22.35
N CYS A 146 19.72 -0.65 22.85
CA CYS A 146 20.61 -1.81 22.73
C CYS A 146 20.90 -2.22 21.27
N GLU A 147 20.18 -1.65 20.30
CA GLU A 147 20.39 -1.88 18.88
C GLU A 147 21.07 -0.69 18.23
N VAL A 148 22.34 -0.86 17.85
CA VAL A 148 22.96 -0.03 16.80
C VAL A 148 22.24 -0.36 15.50
N ILE A 149 21.17 0.38 15.20
CA ILE A 149 20.44 0.19 13.95
C ILE A 149 21.33 0.71 12.81
N MET A 150 21.78 -0.21 11.95
CA MET A 150 22.47 0.14 10.72
C MET A 150 21.50 0.88 9.78
N VAL A 151 21.54 2.19 9.82
CA VAL A 151 20.77 3.04 8.89
C VAL A 151 21.51 3.17 7.57
N THR A 152 20.77 3.22 6.47
CA THR A 152 21.38 3.45 5.15
C THR A 152 21.99 4.84 5.14
N ASN A 153 23.30 4.93 4.86
CA ASN A 153 23.99 6.22 4.79
C ASN A 153 23.28 7.10 3.72
N PRO A 154 22.74 8.27 4.11
CA PRO A 154 22.00 9.15 3.19
C PRO A 154 22.85 9.61 2.00
N ALA A 155 24.18 9.63 2.13
CA ALA A 155 25.10 9.93 1.05
C ALA A 155 25.14 8.85 -0.05
N ILE A 156 24.61 7.64 0.17
CA ILE A 156 24.62 6.57 -0.84
C ILE A 156 23.80 6.96 -2.08
N ALA A 157 22.67 7.66 -1.91
CA ALA A 157 21.86 8.11 -3.03
C ALA A 157 22.60 9.13 -3.89
N GLU A 158 23.24 10.11 -3.25
CA GLU A 158 24.03 11.14 -3.93
C GLU A 158 25.29 10.55 -4.58
N ASN A 159 26.02 9.69 -3.87
CA ASN A 159 27.21 9.01 -4.41
C ASN A 159 26.86 8.14 -5.64
N ARG A 160 25.69 7.49 -5.66
CA ARG A 160 25.23 6.73 -6.83
C ARG A 160 24.93 7.64 -8.02
N ARG A 161 24.37 8.83 -7.77
CA ARG A 161 24.12 9.82 -8.81
C ARG A 161 25.42 10.34 -9.40
N ILE A 162 26.35 10.79 -8.55
CA ILE A 162 27.68 11.28 -8.94
C ILE A 162 28.43 10.21 -9.73
N LYS A 163 28.42 8.95 -9.25
CA LYS A 163 29.07 7.83 -9.95
C LYS A 163 28.51 7.67 -11.37
N LYS A 164 27.19 7.72 -11.53
CA LYS A 164 26.54 7.58 -12.84
C LYS A 164 26.86 8.74 -13.80
N GLU A 165 27.00 9.95 -13.27
CA GLU A 165 27.42 11.13 -14.05
C GLU A 165 28.87 10.98 -14.53
N LEU A 166 29.79 10.61 -13.62
CA LEU A 166 31.20 10.36 -13.96
C LEU A 166 31.38 9.21 -14.97
N GLU A 167 30.64 8.11 -14.82
CA GLU A 167 30.68 7.00 -15.78
C GLU A 167 30.24 7.45 -17.19
N LYS A 168 29.26 8.36 -17.27
CA LYS A 168 28.80 8.91 -18.54
C LYS A 168 29.84 9.82 -19.18
N GLU A 169 30.47 10.70 -18.40
CA GLU A 169 31.55 11.56 -18.88
C GLU A 169 32.72 10.73 -19.39
N LEU A 170 33.11 9.69 -18.65
CA LEU A 170 34.21 8.80 -19.03
C LEU A 170 33.93 8.11 -20.38
N GLN A 171 32.71 7.60 -20.60
CA GLN A 171 32.31 7.04 -21.90
C GLN A 171 32.36 8.06 -23.04
N GLN A 172 31.96 9.31 -22.79
CA GLN A 172 32.02 10.36 -23.81
C GLN A 172 33.46 10.71 -24.19
N LEU A 173 34.36 10.80 -23.21
CA LEU A 173 35.79 11.01 -23.42
C LEU A 173 36.44 9.85 -24.17
N GLU A 174 36.13 8.60 -23.80
CA GLU A 174 36.61 7.41 -24.51
C GLU A 174 36.15 7.41 -25.97
N HIS A 175 34.88 7.74 -26.23
CA HIS A 175 34.35 7.83 -27.59
C HIS A 175 35.03 8.94 -28.39
N PHE A 176 35.20 10.13 -27.80
CA PHE A 176 35.89 11.25 -28.43
C PHE A 176 37.36 10.94 -28.75
N LEU A 177 38.07 10.29 -27.84
CA LEU A 177 39.45 9.86 -28.08
C LEU A 177 39.49 8.82 -29.21
N ALA A 178 38.59 7.83 -29.20
CA ALA A 178 38.50 6.84 -30.27
C ALA A 178 38.26 7.51 -31.63
N GLU A 179 37.34 8.47 -31.74
CA GLU A 179 37.12 9.24 -32.98
C GLU A 179 38.38 9.99 -33.43
N LYS A 180 39.07 10.69 -32.51
CA LYS A 180 40.31 11.42 -32.85
C LYS A 180 41.44 10.53 -33.32
N PHE A 181 41.63 9.36 -32.70
CA PHE A 181 42.69 8.42 -33.09
C PHE A 181 42.34 7.61 -34.34
N THR A 182 41.07 7.51 -34.72
CA THR A 182 40.64 6.84 -35.96
C THR A 182 40.81 7.74 -37.19
N VAL A 183 40.80 9.07 -37.04
CA VAL A 183 40.98 10.05 -38.13
C VAL A 183 42.47 10.38 -38.40
N SER A 184 43.39 9.93 -37.56
CA SER A 184 44.84 10.17 -37.69
C SER A 184 45.64 9.03 -38.33
N ARG A 185 44.99 8.09 -39.03
CA ARG A 185 45.61 7.06 -39.88
C ARG A 185 45.30 7.32 -41.35
#